data_AF-A0A081RKI2-F1
#
_entry.id   AF-A0A081RKI2-F1
#
_cell.length_a   1.000
_cell.length_b   1.000
_cell.length_c   1.000
_cell.angle_alpha   90.00
_cell.angle_beta   90.00
_cell.angle_gamma   90.00
#
_symmetry.space_group_name_H-M   'P 1'
#
loop_
_entity.id
_entity.type
_entity.pdbx_description
1 polymer ?
#
loop_
_entity_poly.entity_id
_entity_poly.type
_entity_poly.pdbx_seq_one_letter_code
_entity_poly.pdbx_strand_id
1 'polypeptide(L)' 'MQEATVAEQSSKIFTDVREVEITQAIANEFHEVLIDRAESDVIIIGAGPAGLTASRELSNLGFKVLVIEQNNYLGGG' A
#
# COMPACT_ATOMS: atom_id res chain seq x y z
N MET A 1 -8.87 -54.46 15.03
CA MET A 1 -9.41 -53.12 14.69
C MET A 1 -8.59 -52.13 15.48
N GLN A 2 -7.80 -51.31 14.81
CA GLN A 2 -6.98 -50.28 15.44
C GLN A 2 -7.50 -48.95 14.93
N GLU A 3 -8.07 -48.17 15.84
CA GLU A 3 -8.72 -46.89 15.56
C GLU A 3 -7.69 -45.90 15.00
N ALA A 4 -7.99 -45.34 13.84
CA ALA A 4 -7.19 -44.30 13.23
C ALA A 4 -7.29 -43.04 14.09
N THR A 5 -6.15 -42.62 14.62
CA THR A 5 -5.95 -41.40 15.40
C THR A 5 -6.46 -40.17 14.66
N VAL A 6 -7.29 -39.39 15.35
CA VAL A 6 -7.85 -38.10 14.93
C VAL A 6 -6.72 -37.17 14.48
N ALA A 7 -6.73 -36.80 13.20
CA ALA A 7 -5.81 -35.82 12.64
C ALA A 7 -6.07 -34.44 13.28
N GLU A 8 -5.06 -33.89 13.95
CA GLU A 8 -5.01 -32.48 14.33
C GLU A 8 -5.19 -31.60 13.09
N GLN A 9 -6.35 -30.94 13.01
CA GLN A 9 -6.61 -29.90 12.02
C GLN A 9 -5.75 -28.68 12.37
N SER A 10 -4.59 -28.56 11.73
CA SER A 10 -3.78 -27.34 11.74
C SER A 10 -4.65 -26.17 11.29
N SER A 11 -4.85 -25.16 12.15
CA SER A 11 -5.58 -23.94 11.81
C SER A 11 -4.91 -23.29 10.61
N LYS A 12 -5.61 -23.18 9.48
CA LYS A 12 -5.07 -22.55 8.27
C LYS A 12 -4.49 -21.17 8.60
N ILE A 13 -3.22 -20.95 8.28
CA ILE A 13 -2.51 -19.66 8.47
C ILE A 13 -3.06 -18.58 7.53
N PHE A 14 -3.56 -18.99 6.36
CA PHE A 14 -4.08 -18.08 5.34
C PHE A 14 -5.59 -18.19 5.20
N THR A 15 -6.22 -17.05 4.93
CA THR A 15 -7.62 -16.96 4.50
C THR A 15 -7.80 -17.65 3.14
N ASP A 16 -8.97 -18.23 2.92
CA ASP A 16 -9.35 -18.83 1.65
C ASP A 16 -9.67 -17.74 0.62
N VAL A 17 -8.67 -17.37 -0.18
CA VAL A 17 -8.77 -16.35 -1.24
C VAL A 17 -8.05 -16.84 -2.50
N ARG A 18 -8.58 -16.52 -3.68
CA ARG A 18 -7.94 -16.88 -4.95
C ARG A 18 -6.89 -15.84 -5.36
N GLU A 19 -5.82 -16.28 -6.00
CA GLU A 19 -4.75 -15.40 -6.53
C GLU A 19 -5.26 -14.31 -7.48
N VAL A 20 -6.31 -14.60 -8.26
CA VAL A 20 -6.96 -13.64 -9.14
C VAL A 20 -7.57 -12.47 -8.37
N GLU A 21 -8.12 -12.72 -7.18
CA GLU A 21 -8.73 -11.70 -6.35
C GLU A 21 -7.67 -10.77 -5.76
N ILE A 22 -6.53 -11.34 -5.33
CA ILE A 22 -5.38 -10.56 -4.83
C ILE A 22 -4.83 -9.65 -5.94
N THR A 23 -4.59 -10.21 -7.12
CA THR A 23 -4.04 -9.48 -8.27
C THR A 23 -4.98 -8.34 -8.69
N GLN A 24 -6.28 -8.62 -8.77
CA GLN A 24 -7.29 -7.61 -9.12
C GLN A 24 -7.38 -6.51 -8.07
N ALA A 25 -7.34 -6.85 -6.78
CA ALA A 25 -7.38 -5.87 -5.70
C ALA A 25 -6.20 -4.89 -5.77
N ILE A 26 -4.97 -5.40 -5.95
CA ILE A 26 -3.77 -4.55 -6.06
C ILE A 26 -3.86 -3.62 -7.26
N ALA A 27 -4.25 -4.14 -8.43
CA ALA A 27 -4.32 -3.36 -9.66
C ALA A 27 -5.39 -2.27 -9.59
N ASN A 28 -6.58 -2.60 -9.07
CA ASN A 28 -7.69 -1.66 -8.97
C ASN A 28 -7.38 -0.56 -7.93
N GLU A 29 -6.88 -0.92 -6.75
CA GLU A 29 -6.53 0.06 -5.71
C GLU A 29 -5.47 1.05 -6.20
N PHE A 30 -4.43 0.55 -6.87
CA PHE A 30 -3.40 1.42 -7.43
C PHE A 30 -3.97 2.34 -8.52
N HIS A 31 -4.86 1.84 -9.37
CA HIS A 31 -5.49 2.63 -10.42
C HIS A 31 -6.36 3.75 -9.82
N GLU A 32 -7.16 3.45 -8.81
CA GLU A 32 -8.02 4.44 -8.12
C GLU A 32 -7.17 5.55 -7.49
N VAL A 33 -6.11 5.18 -6.76
CA VAL A 33 -5.17 6.15 -6.18
C VAL A 33 -4.50 6.99 -7.27
N LEU A 34 -4.10 6.37 -8.39
CA LEU A 34 -3.43 7.09 -9.49
C LEU A 34 -4.35 8.11 -10.14
N ILE A 35 -5.61 7.75 -10.42
CA ILE A 35 -6.60 8.66 -11.01
C ILE A 35 -6.97 9.77 -10.03
N ASP A 36 -7.18 9.46 -8.75
CA ASP A 36 -7.41 10.48 -7.72
C ASP A 36 -6.24 11.47 -7.67
N ARG A 37 -5.00 10.99 -7.56
CA ARG A 37 -3.82 11.85 -7.40
C ARG A 37 -3.34 12.53 -8.68
N ALA A 38 -3.92 12.21 -9.84
CA ALA A 38 -3.62 12.91 -11.09
C ALA A 38 -3.95 14.42 -11.01
N GLU A 39 -4.90 14.80 -10.15
CA GLU A 39 -5.15 16.18 -9.76
C GLU A 39 -4.76 16.34 -8.28
N SER A 40 -3.78 17.19 -8.01
CA SER A 40 -3.24 17.47 -6.67
C SER A 40 -2.95 18.96 -6.54
N ASP A 41 -3.19 19.52 -5.36
CA ASP A 41 -2.88 20.93 -5.07
C ASP A 41 -1.37 21.17 -5.04
N VAL A 42 -0.61 20.17 -4.57
CA VAL A 42 0.85 20.23 -4.48
C VAL A 42 1.46 18.90 -4.91
N ILE A 43 2.49 18.97 -5.75
CA ILE A 43 3.33 17.82 -6.12
C ILE A 43 4.75 18.08 -5.59
N ILE A 44 5.26 17.14 -4.78
CA ILE A 44 6.60 17.17 -4.21
C ILE A 44 7.44 16.10 -4.90
N ILE A 45 8.57 16.51 -5.47
CA ILE A 45 9.53 15.61 -6.13
C ILE A 45 10.69 15.34 -5.17
N GLY A 46 10.83 14.08 -4.75
CA GLY A 46 11.82 13.58 -3.80
C GLY A 46 11.23 13.37 -2.40
N ALA A 47 11.30 12.13 -1.90
CA ALA A 47 10.82 11.73 -0.58
C ALA A 47 11.95 11.68 0.48
N GLY A 48 12.89 12.63 0.42
CA GLY A 48 13.88 12.85 1.47
C GLY A 48 13.29 13.51 2.73
N PRO A 49 14.10 13.78 3.77
CA PRO A 49 13.61 14.35 5.02
C PRO A 49 12.91 15.70 4.83
N ALA A 50 13.43 16.54 3.94
CA ALA A 50 12.83 17.82 3.59
C ALA A 50 11.48 17.64 2.87
N GLY A 51 11.42 16.76 1.86
CA GLY A 51 10.20 16.49 1.09
C GLY A 51 9.08 15.89 1.93
N LEU A 52 9.41 14.93 2.81
CA LEU A 52 8.44 14.33 3.73
C LEU A 52 7.98 15.29 4.83
N THR A 53 8.87 16.16 5.31
CA THR A 53 8.47 17.19 6.28
C THR A 53 7.51 18.19 5.62
N ALA A 54 7.85 18.68 4.43
CA ALA A 54 6.99 19.58 3.68
C ALA A 54 5.63 18.95 3.35
N SER A 55 5.61 17.68 2.93
CA SER A 55 4.37 16.98 2.61
C SER A 55 3.45 16.85 3.81
N ARG A 56 3.99 16.57 4.99
CA ARG A 56 3.23 16.49 6.24
C ARG A 56 2.60 17.84 6.59
N GLU A 57 3.37 18.91 6.59
CA GLU A 57 2.85 20.24 6.94
C GLU A 57 1.75 20.69 5.96
N LEU A 58 1.95 20.49 4.66
CA LEU A 58 0.96 20.83 3.64
C LEU A 58 -0.31 19.96 3.74
N SER A 59 -0.16 18.66 4.01
CA SER A 59 -1.31 17.77 4.22
C SER A 59 -2.11 18.17 5.47
N ASN A 60 -1.42 18.57 6.55
CA ASN A 60 -2.08 19.07 7.78
C ASN A 60 -2.84 20.38 7.56
N LEU A 61 -2.44 21.18 6.57
CA LEU A 61 -3.16 22.38 6.16
C LEU A 61 -4.34 22.09 5.23
N GLY A 62 -4.59 20.82 4.87
CA GLY A 62 -5.73 20.39 4.07
C GLY A 62 -5.48 20.33 2.57
N PHE A 63 -4.24 20.53 2.11
CA PHE A 63 -3.90 20.38 0.69
C PHE A 63 -3.84 18.91 0.28
N LYS A 64 -4.30 18.61 -0.93
CA LYS A 64 -4.09 17.31 -1.58
C LYS A 64 -2.66 17.22 -2.10
N VAL A 65 -1.80 16.55 -1.33
CA VAL A 65 -0.36 16.44 -1.63
C VAL A 65 -0.05 15.09 -2.28
N LEU A 66 0.68 15.12 -3.39
CA LEU A 66 1.31 13.96 -4.03
C LEU A 66 2.83 14.04 -3.86
N VAL A 67 3.44 12.99 -3.31
CA VAL A 67 4.91 12.86 -3.22
C VAL A 67 5.37 11.82 -4.23
N ILE A 68 6.36 12.16 -5.04
CA ILE A 68 6.95 11.27 -6.04
C ILE A 68 8.41 11.03 -5.67
N GLU A 69 8.80 9.77 -5.56
CA GLU A 69 10.16 9.33 -5.30
C GLU A 69 10.61 8.41 -6.44
N GLN A 70 11.88 8.53 -6.83
CA GLN A 70 12.45 7.72 -7.90
C GLN A 70 12.72 6.27 -7.44
N ASN A 71 13.06 6.10 -6.16
CA ASN A 71 13.41 4.81 -5.59
C ASN A 71 12.19 4.07 -5.01
N ASN A 72 12.33 2.76 -4.80
CA ASN A 72 11.33 1.94 -4.09
C ASN A 72 11.37 2.13 -2.55
N TYR A 73 12.16 3.09 -2.07
CA TYR A 73 12.29 3.44 -0.67
C TYR A 73 12.28 4.96 -0.52
N LEU A 74 11.74 5.41 0.61
CA LEU A 74 11.72 6.82 1.00
C LEU A 74 12.97 7.12 1.84
N GLY A 75 13.32 8.40 2.02
CA GLY A 75 14.37 8.83 2.95
C GLY A 75 15.52 9.61 2.34
N GLY A 76 15.66 9.64 1.01
CA GLY A 76 16.63 10.47 0.29
C GLY A 76 18.08 9.93 0.23
N GLY A 77 18.32 8.74 0.79
CA GLY A 77 19.56 7.98 0.73
C GLY A 77 19.31 6.52 1.05
#